data_AF-A0A8T4B1I4-F1
#
_entry.id   AF-A0A8T4B1I4-F1
#
_cell.length_a   1.000
_cell.length_b   1.000
_cell.length_c   1.000
_cell.angle_alpha   90.00
_cell.angle_beta   90.00
_cell.angle_gamma   90.00
#
_symmetry.space_group_name_H-M   'P 1'
#
loop_
_entity.id
_entity.type
_entity.pdbx_description
1 polymer ?
#
loop_
_entity_poly.entity_id
_entity_poly.type
_entity_poly.pdbx_seq_one_letter_code
_entity_poly.pdbx_strand_id
1 'polypeptide(L)' 'MAAQSMEEELQELAALVREAEALGIDPWPPEKNERPWARWALGSFMIVLMLSAVSKVLFRFVSI' A
#
# COMPACT_ATOMS: atom_id res chain seq x y z
N MET A 1 -7.74 22.24 -13.86
CA MET A 1 -7.48 21.59 -15.16
C MET A 1 -8.74 20.83 -15.50
N ALA A 2 -9.57 21.34 -16.40
CA ALA A 2 -10.88 20.78 -16.70
C ALA A 2 -11.16 20.99 -18.19
N ALA A 3 -10.61 20.10 -19.02
CA ALA A 3 -10.99 19.82 -20.41
C ALA A 3 -9.84 19.07 -21.12
N GLN A 4 -9.38 17.93 -20.59
CA GLN A 4 -8.90 16.89 -21.52
C GLN A 4 -10.17 16.25 -22.05
N SER A 5 -10.27 16.10 -23.38
CA SER A 5 -11.45 15.48 -23.96
C SER A 5 -11.53 14.02 -23.49
N MET A 6 -12.73 13.47 -23.30
CA MET A 6 -12.91 12.05 -22.92
C MET A 6 -12.10 11.11 -23.81
N GLU A 7 -11.95 11.44 -25.09
CA GLU A 7 -11.13 10.70 -26.05
C GLU A 7 -9.65 10.66 -25.64
N GLU A 8 -9.10 11.78 -25.19
CA GLU A 8 -7.69 11.90 -24.80
C GLU A 8 -7.38 11.06 -23.55
N GLU A 9 -8.26 11.08 -22.54
CA GLU A 9 -8.15 10.23 -21.35
C GLU A 9 -8.25 8.74 -21.69
N LEU A 10 -9.09 8.37 -22.67
CA LEU A 10 -9.23 6.99 -23.13
C LEU A 10 -8.00 6.52 -23.92
N GLN A 11 -7.39 7.37 -24.74
CA GLN A 11 -6.14 7.05 -25.44
C GLN A 11 -4.98 6.87 -24.47
N GLU A 12 -4.88 7.70 -23.43
CA GLU A 12 -3.88 7.56 -22.36
C GLU A 12 -4.08 6.23 -21.60
N LEU A 13 -5.31 5.90 -21.21
CA LEU A 13 -5.61 4.61 -20.56
C LEU A 13 -5.27 3.42 -21.45
N ALA A 14 -5.58 3.49 -22.75
CA ALA A 14 -5.25 2.43 -23.69
C ALA A 14 -3.73 2.23 -23.84
N ALA A 15 -2.93 3.30 -23.78
CA ALA A 15 -1.48 3.22 -23.78
C ALA A 15 -0.95 2.52 -22.52
N LEU A 16 -1.48 2.88 -21.34
CA LEU A 16 -1.11 2.27 -20.05
C LEU A 16 -1.45 0.77 -19.99
N VAL A 17 -2.62 0.39 -20.51
CA VAL A 17 -3.03 -1.01 -20.59
C VAL A 17 -2.07 -1.82 -21.48
N ARG A 18 -1.70 -1.31 -22.65
CA ARG A 18 -0.74 -1.98 -23.55
C ARG A 18 0.64 -2.11 -22.91
N GLU A 19 1.09 -1.11 -22.17
CA GLU A 19 2.35 -1.16 -21.43
C GLU A 19 2.30 -2.21 -20.32
N ALA A 20 1.20 -2.27 -19.56
CA ALA A 20 0.98 -3.30 -18.54
C ALA A 20 0.99 -4.72 -19.14
N GLU A 21 0.30 -4.93 -20.27
CA GLU A 21 0.31 -6.21 -20.98
C GLU A 21 1.71 -6.58 -21.48
N ALA A 22 2.48 -5.62 -22.01
CA ALA A 22 3.86 -5.85 -22.45
C ALA A 22 4.80 -6.23 -21.28
N LEU A 23 4.52 -5.72 -20.08
CA LEU A 23 5.21 -6.08 -18.84
C LEU A 23 4.70 -7.39 -18.23
N GLY A 24 3.67 -8.01 -18.82
CA GLY A 24 3.02 -9.22 -18.29
C GLY A 24 2.19 -8.98 -17.02
N ILE A 25 1.83 -7.72 -16.74
CA ILE A 25 0.97 -7.33 -15.63
C ILE A 25 -0.49 -7.40 -16.11
N ASP A 26 -1.32 -8.12 -15.37
CA ASP A 26 -2.76 -8.19 -15.63
C ASP A 26 -3.41 -6.81 -15.36
N PRO A 27 -3.98 -6.13 -16.39
CA PRO A 27 -4.61 -4.82 -16.21
C PRO A 27 -5.95 -4.89 -15.48
N TRP A 28 -6.57 -6.07 -15.41
CA TRP A 28 -7.88 -6.28 -14.78
C TRP A 28 -7.80 -7.36 -13.70
N PRO A 29 -7.03 -7.09 -12.62
CA PRO A 29 -6.86 -8.06 -11.56
C PRO A 29 -8.20 -8.37 -10.89
N PRO A 30 -8.43 -9.61 -10.45
CA PRO A 30 -9.61 -9.95 -9.67
C PRO A 30 -9.62 -9.19 -8.34
N GLU A 31 -10.81 -8.93 -7.81
CA GLU A 31 -10.96 -8.30 -6.51
C GLU A 31 -10.19 -9.08 -5.44
N LYS A 32 -9.34 -8.38 -4.68
CA LYS A 32 -8.60 -8.99 -3.58
C LYS A 32 -9.58 -9.40 -2.51
N ASN A 33 -9.60 -10.69 -2.18
CA ASN A 33 -10.36 -11.20 -1.05
C ASN A 33 -9.97 -10.45 0.23
N GLU A 34 -10.96 -9.91 0.93
CA GLU A 34 -10.73 -9.22 2.19
C GLU A 34 -10.13 -10.18 3.21
N ARG A 35 -8.88 -9.92 3.61
CA ARG A 35 -8.23 -10.68 4.69
C ARG A 35 -8.45 -9.94 6.00
N PRO A 36 -9.45 -10.30 6.83
CA PRO A 36 -9.74 -9.58 8.07
C PRO A 36 -8.52 -9.57 9.02
N TRP A 37 -7.71 -10.63 8.97
CA TRP A 37 -6.47 -10.78 9.73
C TRP A 37 -5.37 -9.78 9.35
N ALA A 38 -5.36 -9.24 8.13
CA ALA A 38 -4.32 -8.32 7.69
C ALA A 38 -4.34 -7.01 8.50
N ARG A 39 -5.54 -6.55 8.89
CA ARG A 39 -5.70 -5.36 9.74
C ARG A 39 -5.11 -5.58 11.13
N TRP A 40 -5.36 -6.76 11.70
CA TRP A 40 -4.82 -7.16 13.01
C TRP A 40 -3.31 -7.37 12.99
N ALA A 41 -2.77 -7.96 11.91
CA ALA A 41 -1.34 -8.15 11.73
C ALA A 41 -0.59 -6.80 11.69
N LEU A 42 -1.10 -5.83 10.92
CA LEU A 42 -0.50 -4.51 10.84
C LEU A 42 -0.54 -3.75 12.18
N GLY A 43 -1.70 -3.80 12.86
CA GLY A 43 -1.88 -3.16 14.16
C GLY A 43 -0.95 -3.75 15.23
N SER A 44 -0.93 -5.08 15.36
CA SER A 44 -0.05 -5.77 16.31
C SER A 44 1.43 -5.52 16.04
N PHE A 45 1.84 -5.49 14.76
CA PHE A 45 3.21 -5.15 14.39
C PHE A 45 3.62 -3.74 14.86
N MET A 46 2.79 -2.72 14.61
CA MET A 46 3.05 -1.36 15.09
C MET A 46 3.13 -1.29 16.62
N ILE A 47 2.26 -2.00 17.33
CA ILE A 47 2.27 -2.06 18.80
C ILE A 47 3.59 -2.63 19.30
N VAL A 48 4.05 -3.75 18.74
CA VAL A 48 5.32 -4.38 19.15
C VAL A 48 6.51 -3.44 18.91
N LEU A 49 6.54 -2.73 17.78
CA LEU A 49 7.59 -1.75 17.50
C LEU A 49 7.59 -0.60 18.53
N MET A 50 6.41 -0.05 18.83
CA MET A 50 6.26 1.02 19.81
C MET A 50 6.68 0.56 21.21
N LEU A 51 6.21 -0.60 21.67
CA LEU A 51 6.58 -1.16 22.96
C LEU A 51 8.08 -1.47 23.04
N SER A 52 8.68 -1.96 21.96
CA SER A 52 10.13 -2.23 21.89
C SER A 52 10.94 -0.93 22.00
N ALA A 53 10.52 0.13 21.30
CA ALA A 53 11.17 1.43 21.37
C ALA A 53 10.99 2.08 22.76
N VAL A 54 9.77 2.09 23.29
CA VAL A 54 9.45 2.63 24.62
C VAL A 54 10.22 1.88 25.71
N SER A 55 10.29 0.55 25.64
CA SER A 55 11.07 -0.25 26.60
C SER A 55 12.54 0.15 26.59
N LYS A 56 13.16 0.28 25.42
CA LYS A 56 14.56 0.73 25.31
C LYS A 56 14.80 2.11 25.91
N VAL A 57 13.83 3.02 25.75
CA VAL A 57 13.90 4.36 26.35
C VAL A 57 13.79 4.29 27.87
N LEU A 58 12.82 3.57 28.40
CA LEU A 58 12.61 3.43 29.84
C LEU A 58 13.80 2.78 30.55
N PHE A 59 14.39 1.73 29.97
CA PHE A 59 15.58 1.09 30.53
C PHE A 59 16.79 2.02 30.62
N ARG A 60 16.90 3.03 29.75
CA ARG A 60 17.96 4.06 29.83
C ARG A 60 17.89 4.86 31.13
N PHE A 61 16.69 5.11 31.64
CA PHE A 61 16.46 5.92 32.83
C PHE A 61 16.51 5.12 34.14
N VAL A 62 16.27 3.80 34.07
CA VAL A 62 16.35 2.91 35.24
C VAL A 62 17.79 2.51 35.56
N SER A 63 18.69 2.50 34.57
CA SER A 63 20.10 2.16 34.76
C SER A 63 21.01 3.35 35.12
N ILE A 64 20.45 4.46 35.59
CA ILE A 64 21.15 5.64 36.14
C ILE A 64 20.88 5.67 37.64
#